data_AF-A0A9D9L190-F1
#
_entry.id   AF-A0A9D9L190-F1
#
_cell.length_a   1.000
_cell.length_b   1.000
_cell.length_c   1.000
_cell.angle_alpha   90.00
_cell.angle_beta   90.00
_cell.angle_gamma   90.00
#
_symmetry.space_group_name_H-M   'P 1'
#
loop_
_entity.id
_entity.type
_entity.pdbx_description
1 polymer ?
#
loop_
_entity_poly.entity_id
_entity_poly.type
_entity_poly.pdbx_seq_one_letter_code
_entity_poly.pdbx_strand_id
1 'polypeptide(L)'
;MKNKTPYIVIAILFVLFNVIAFVIPTEKTSAFWIGYVFTVIAFAIVGFVWYLMIGKKQDLKSKLLGSSVAYISAVYLAVQFVAFLVFMFVSSAPSWCAVLVCVAILGISAICMITTNAGTEMIAATENKIAVKRQFIKDLQIEVEMLAETETDAEIKQKLTELAKKIRLSDPMSDSSLAELEEELLAKVAAIENSNDRAAAIKEAKNLLLKRNKKVKALKG
;
A
#
# COMPACT_ATOMS: atom_id res chain seq x y z
N MET A 1 9.24 2.24 19.65
CA MET A 1 8.83 1.16 20.58
C MET A 1 7.90 0.21 19.84
N LYS A 2 8.17 -1.11 19.84
CA LYS A 2 7.24 -2.10 19.26
C LYS A 2 5.92 -2.04 20.04
N ASN A 3 4.81 -1.73 19.37
CA ASN A 3 3.50 -1.71 20.01
C ASN A 3 3.09 -3.16 20.33
N LYS A 4 3.15 -3.57 21.61
CA LYS A 4 2.89 -4.96 22.06
C LYS A 4 1.42 -5.26 22.27
N THR A 5 0.57 -4.24 22.25
CA THR A 5 -0.89 -4.31 22.48
C THR A 5 -1.61 -5.43 21.70
N PRO A 6 -1.39 -5.65 20.39
CA PRO A 6 -2.13 -6.70 19.66
C PRO A 6 -1.84 -8.12 20.16
N TYR A 7 -0.62 -8.41 20.60
CA TYR A 7 -0.28 -9.73 21.19
C TYR A 7 -0.99 -9.98 22.50
N ILE A 8 -1.10 -8.94 23.33
CA ILE A 8 -1.79 -9.02 24.62
C ILE A 8 -3.27 -9.35 24.38
N VAL A 9 -3.89 -8.70 23.40
CA VAL A 9 -5.29 -8.98 23.02
C VAL A 9 -5.45 -10.41 22.53
N ILE A 10 -4.59 -10.90 21.63
CA ILE A 10 -4.65 -12.27 21.12
C ILE A 10 -4.44 -13.30 22.24
N ALA A 11 -3.50 -13.04 23.16
CA ALA A 11 -3.25 -13.91 24.29
C ALA A 11 -4.47 -13.99 25.22
N ILE A 12 -5.12 -12.86 25.52
CA ILE A 12 -6.36 -12.82 26.31
C ILE A 12 -7.47 -13.61 25.60
N LEU A 13 -7.67 -13.41 24.30
CA LEU A 13 -8.67 -14.14 23.52
C LEU A 13 -8.39 -15.65 23.50
N PHE A 14 -7.12 -16.05 23.43
CA PHE A 14 -6.72 -17.45 23.47
C PHE A 14 -7.03 -18.09 24.84
N VAL A 15 -6.78 -17.37 25.93
CA VAL A 15 -7.16 -17.82 27.28
C VAL A 15 -8.68 -17.96 27.38
N LEU A 16 -9.44 -16.97 26.93
CA LEU A 16 -10.91 -17.02 26.91
C LEU A 16 -11.44 -18.22 26.10
N PHE A 17 -10.86 -18.47 24.93
CA PHE A 17 -11.19 -19.65 24.11
C PHE A 17 -10.97 -20.95 24.87
N ASN A 18 -9.84 -21.12 25.56
CA ASN A 18 -9.58 -22.32 26.35
C ASN A 18 -10.56 -22.47 27.51
N VAL A 19 -10.88 -21.39 28.22
CA VAL A 19 -11.88 -21.40 29.28
C VAL A 19 -13.23 -21.86 28.73
N ILE A 20 -13.69 -21.30 27.61
CA ILE A 20 -14.94 -21.71 26.95
C ILE A 20 -14.90 -23.20 26.57
N ALA A 21 -13.80 -23.64 25.96
CA ALA A 21 -13.65 -25.01 25.47
C ALA A 21 -13.69 -26.07 26.58
N PHE A 22 -13.20 -25.76 27.79
CA PHE A 22 -13.08 -26.73 28.89
C PHE A 22 -14.11 -26.56 30.01
N VAL A 23 -14.64 -25.35 30.26
CA VAL A 23 -15.62 -25.10 31.33
C VAL A 23 -17.02 -25.54 30.93
N ILE A 24 -17.39 -25.44 29.64
CA ILE A 24 -18.71 -25.86 29.20
C ILE A 24 -18.78 -27.40 29.25
N PRO A 25 -19.78 -27.97 29.97
CA PRO A 25 -19.92 -29.42 30.17
C PRO A 25 -20.54 -30.07 28.92
N THR A 26 -19.82 -30.01 27.80
CA THR A 26 -20.15 -30.71 26.57
C THR A 26 -19.33 -32.00 26.44
N GLU A 27 -19.91 -33.02 25.81
CA GLU A 27 -19.17 -34.23 25.45
C GLU A 27 -18.04 -33.89 24.47
N LYS A 28 -16.81 -34.29 24.80
CA LYS A 28 -15.61 -34.00 24.00
C LYS A 28 -15.44 -35.05 22.91
N THR A 29 -16.31 -34.99 21.90
CA THR A 29 -16.30 -35.91 20.75
C THR A 29 -15.07 -35.69 19.86
N SER A 30 -14.83 -36.59 18.90
CA SER A 30 -13.74 -36.42 17.92
C SER A 30 -13.86 -35.12 17.12
N ALA A 31 -15.09 -34.68 16.80
CA ALA A 31 -15.35 -33.43 16.10
C ALA A 31 -14.94 -32.21 16.95
N PHE A 32 -15.15 -32.25 18.27
CA PHE A 32 -14.68 -31.22 19.19
C PHE A 32 -13.15 -31.06 19.12
N TRP A 33 -12.40 -32.16 19.21
CA TRP A 33 -10.93 -32.12 19.18
C TRP A 33 -10.39 -31.59 17.84
N ILE A 34 -11.01 -31.98 16.73
CA ILE A 34 -10.67 -31.46 15.40
C ILE A 34 -10.89 -29.95 15.36
N GLY A 35 -12.08 -29.47 15.72
CA GLY A 35 -12.38 -28.04 15.74
C GLY A 35 -11.44 -27.26 16.66
N TYR A 36 -11.10 -27.83 17.83
CA TYR A 36 -10.18 -27.23 18.79
C TYR A 36 -8.79 -27.04 18.18
N VAL A 37 -8.19 -28.10 17.60
CA VAL A 37 -6.86 -28.04 16.97
C VAL A 37 -6.82 -27.00 15.86
N PHE A 38 -7.83 -26.98 14.98
CA PHE A 38 -7.88 -25.98 13.90
C PHE A 38 -8.06 -24.55 14.43
N THR A 39 -8.76 -24.37 15.55
CA THR A 39 -8.88 -23.05 16.19
C THR A 39 -7.56 -22.60 16.81
N VAL A 40 -6.80 -23.52 17.43
CA VAL A 40 -5.44 -23.25 17.91
C VAL A 40 -4.52 -22.85 16.74
N ILE A 41 -4.60 -23.55 15.60
CA ILE A 41 -3.87 -23.19 14.38
C ILE A 41 -4.27 -21.78 13.92
N ALA A 42 -5.55 -21.42 13.97
CA ALA A 42 -6.00 -20.08 13.62
C ALA A 42 -5.40 -18.99 14.52
N PHE A 43 -5.35 -19.22 15.84
CA PHE A 43 -4.67 -18.32 16.77
C PHE A 43 -3.17 -18.19 16.46
N ALA A 44 -2.50 -19.30 16.11
CA ALA A 44 -1.09 -19.29 15.71
C ALA A 44 -0.86 -18.48 14.42
N ILE A 45 -1.73 -18.64 13.41
CA ILE A 45 -1.66 -17.88 12.15
C ILE A 45 -1.83 -16.38 12.41
N VAL A 46 -2.83 -15.98 13.21
CA VAL A 46 -3.01 -14.56 13.57
C VAL A 46 -1.76 -14.04 14.28
N GLY A 47 -1.24 -14.76 15.28
CA GLY A 47 0.00 -14.38 15.98
C GLY A 47 1.20 -14.23 15.05
N PHE A 48 1.34 -15.13 14.06
CA PHE A 48 2.40 -15.10 13.06
C PHE A 48 2.27 -13.91 12.10
N VAL A 49 1.07 -13.63 11.59
CA VAL A 49 0.80 -12.45 10.75
C VAL A 49 1.19 -11.16 11.47
N TRP A 50 0.80 -11.01 12.74
CA TRP A 50 1.18 -9.86 13.56
C TRP A 50 2.69 -9.78 13.83
N TYR A 51 3.38 -10.91 13.92
CA TYR A 51 4.85 -10.95 14.02
C TYR A 51 5.56 -10.44 12.78
N LEU A 52 5.15 -10.90 11.60
CA LEU A 52 5.68 -10.40 10.33
C LEU A 52 5.45 -8.89 10.17
N MET A 53 4.29 -8.41 10.61
CA MET A 53 3.90 -7.01 10.58
C MET A 53 4.80 -6.08 11.40
N ILE A 54 5.21 -6.54 12.57
CA ILE A 54 6.04 -5.77 13.49
C ILE A 54 7.52 -5.72 13.04
N GLY A 55 7.94 -6.64 12.16
CA GLY A 55 9.28 -6.70 11.59
C GLY A 55 9.51 -5.83 10.34
N LYS A 56 8.46 -5.48 9.59
CA LYS A 56 8.58 -4.64 8.39
C LYS A 56 8.75 -3.16 8.80
N LYS A 57 9.85 -2.54 8.39
CA LYS A 57 10.07 -1.08 8.53
C LYS A 57 8.88 -0.33 7.93
N GLN A 58 8.42 0.70 8.64
CA GLN A 58 7.21 1.46 8.35
C GLN A 58 7.34 2.20 7.02
N ASP A 59 6.81 1.60 5.96
CA ASP A 59 6.40 2.32 4.77
C ASP A 59 4.88 2.43 4.79
N LEU A 60 4.31 3.52 4.28
CA LEU A 60 2.85 3.73 4.28
C LEU A 60 2.11 2.58 3.57
N LYS A 61 2.76 1.98 2.57
CA LYS A 61 2.32 0.74 1.91
C LYS A 61 2.26 -0.45 2.86
N SER A 62 3.29 -0.68 3.69
CA SER A 62 3.31 -1.84 4.61
C SER A 62 2.21 -1.74 5.68
N LYS A 63 1.80 -0.52 6.04
CA LYS A 63 0.66 -0.27 6.93
C LYS A 63 -0.68 -0.68 6.31
N LEU A 64 -0.93 -0.31 5.05
CA LEU A 64 -2.20 -0.60 4.36
C LEU A 64 -2.34 -2.09 4.02
N LEU A 65 -1.27 -2.66 3.46
CA LEU A 65 -1.13 -4.08 3.14
C LEU A 65 -1.29 -4.96 4.38
N GLY A 66 -0.59 -4.53 5.40
CA GLY A 66 -0.58 -5.18 6.68
C GLY A 66 -1.91 -5.13 7.41
N SER A 67 -2.64 -4.03 7.29
CA SER A 67 -4.00 -3.93 7.83
C SER A 67 -4.97 -4.89 7.12
N SER A 68 -4.84 -5.09 5.81
CA SER A 68 -5.72 -6.02 5.06
C SER A 68 -5.45 -7.48 5.38
N VAL A 69 -4.18 -7.90 5.45
CA VAL A 69 -3.83 -9.29 5.81
C VAL A 69 -4.18 -9.57 7.28
N ALA A 70 -3.95 -8.61 8.19
CA ALA A 70 -4.38 -8.74 9.59
C ALA A 70 -5.91 -8.86 9.69
N TYR A 71 -6.67 -8.07 8.92
CA TYR A 71 -8.13 -8.16 8.88
C TYR A 71 -8.62 -9.54 8.40
N ILE A 72 -8.06 -10.07 7.30
CA ILE A 72 -8.42 -11.41 6.79
C ILE A 72 -8.12 -12.50 7.84
N SER A 73 -6.99 -12.39 8.55
CA SER A 73 -6.64 -13.33 9.62
C SER A 73 -7.61 -13.27 10.80
N ALA A 74 -8.09 -12.07 11.16
CA ALA A 74 -9.08 -11.89 12.21
C ALA A 74 -10.47 -12.44 11.80
N VAL A 75 -10.89 -12.22 10.55
CA VAL A 75 -12.12 -12.82 10.01
C VAL A 75 -12.03 -14.34 9.98
N TYR A 76 -10.89 -14.89 9.56
CA TYR A 76 -10.64 -16.33 9.61
C TYR A 76 -10.80 -16.88 11.04
N LEU A 77 -10.16 -16.24 12.03
CA LEU A 77 -10.29 -16.64 13.44
C LEU A 77 -11.74 -16.59 13.93
N ALA A 78 -12.51 -15.55 13.57
CA ALA A 78 -13.91 -15.43 13.95
C ALA A 78 -14.77 -16.54 13.35
N VAL A 79 -14.62 -16.81 12.04
CA VAL A 79 -15.35 -17.88 11.34
C VAL A 79 -14.97 -19.26 11.89
N GLN A 80 -13.68 -19.50 12.14
CA GLN A 80 -13.18 -20.74 12.74
C GLN A 80 -13.72 -20.95 14.16
N PHE A 81 -13.78 -19.89 14.97
CA PHE A 81 -14.34 -19.94 16.32
C PHE A 81 -15.85 -20.25 16.29
N VAL A 82 -16.60 -19.66 15.36
CA VAL A 82 -18.02 -19.99 15.16
C VAL A 82 -18.18 -21.46 14.76
N ALA A 83 -17.38 -21.96 13.81
CA ALA A 83 -17.40 -23.36 13.42
C ALA A 83 -17.08 -24.30 14.59
N PHE A 84 -16.11 -23.93 15.44
CA PHE A 84 -15.81 -24.67 16.68
C PHE A 84 -17.01 -24.73 17.63
N LEU A 85 -17.69 -23.60 17.86
CA LEU A 85 -18.89 -23.58 18.71
C LEU A 85 -19.98 -24.50 18.14
N VAL A 86 -20.20 -24.52 16.82
CA VAL A 86 -21.16 -25.42 16.18
C VAL A 86 -20.80 -26.89 16.45
N PHE A 87 -19.55 -27.30 16.23
CA PHE A 87 -19.12 -28.67 16.52
C PHE A 87 -19.11 -29.02 18.01
N MET A 88 -18.97 -28.02 18.89
CA MET A 88 -19.06 -28.21 20.34
C MET A 88 -20.49 -28.52 20.81
N PHE A 89 -21.51 -27.94 20.18
CA PHE A 89 -22.92 -28.18 20.54
C PHE A 89 -23.58 -29.32 19.75
N VAL A 90 -23.05 -29.66 18.57
CA VAL A 90 -23.57 -30.75 17.74
C VAL A 90 -22.77 -32.02 17.99
N SER A 91 -23.12 -32.75 19.05
CA SER A 91 -22.46 -34.01 19.44
C SER A 91 -22.63 -35.14 18.42
N SER A 92 -23.70 -35.11 17.60
CA SER A 92 -23.97 -36.10 16.55
C SER A 92 -23.22 -35.86 15.24
N ALA A 93 -22.37 -34.83 15.16
CA ALA A 93 -21.65 -34.51 13.92
C ALA A 93 -20.56 -35.55 13.62
N PRO A 94 -20.55 -36.16 12.42
CA PRO A 94 -19.46 -37.02 12.00
C PRO A 94 -18.12 -36.28 11.97
N SER A 95 -17.04 -36.95 12.37
CA SER A 95 -15.69 -36.38 12.39
C SER A 95 -15.21 -35.93 11.01
N TRP A 96 -15.59 -36.63 9.93
CA TRP A 96 -15.24 -36.27 8.57
C TRP A 96 -15.83 -34.91 8.14
N CYS A 97 -17.04 -34.57 8.61
CA CYS A 97 -17.64 -33.25 8.37
C CYS A 97 -16.81 -32.15 9.02
N ALA A 98 -16.35 -32.36 10.26
CA ALA A 98 -15.54 -31.40 10.99
C ALA A 98 -14.21 -31.11 10.27
N VAL A 99 -13.55 -32.16 9.77
CA VAL A 99 -12.34 -32.01 8.95
C VAL A 99 -12.62 -31.20 7.69
N LEU A 100 -13.64 -31.58 6.91
CA LEU A 100 -13.94 -30.89 5.65
C LEU A 100 -14.24 -29.41 5.85
N VAL A 101 -15.04 -29.07 6.85
CA VAL A 101 -15.39 -27.66 7.15
C VAL A 101 -14.16 -26.88 7.58
N CYS A 102 -13.37 -27.40 8.54
CA CYS A 102 -12.19 -26.67 9.03
C CYS A 102 -11.11 -26.52 7.95
N VAL A 103 -10.88 -27.55 7.13
CA VAL A 103 -9.95 -27.48 6.00
C VAL A 103 -10.43 -26.52 4.93
N ALA A 104 -11.73 -26.49 4.62
CA ALA A 104 -12.28 -25.55 3.66
C ALA A 104 -12.10 -24.08 4.13
N ILE A 105 -12.40 -23.79 5.40
CA ILE A 105 -12.21 -22.45 5.98
C ILE A 105 -10.72 -22.05 5.93
N LEU A 106 -9.82 -22.96 6.32
CA LEU A 106 -8.38 -22.72 6.27
C LEU A 106 -7.87 -22.53 4.84
N GLY A 107 -8.35 -23.33 3.87
CA GLY A 107 -7.96 -23.22 2.46
C GLY A 107 -8.41 -21.90 1.83
N ILE A 108 -9.68 -21.52 2.03
CA ILE A 108 -10.23 -20.25 1.51
C ILE A 108 -9.47 -19.06 2.11
N SER A 109 -9.25 -19.06 3.42
CA SER A 109 -8.52 -17.98 4.08
C SER A 109 -7.06 -17.88 3.61
N ALA A 110 -6.38 -19.02 3.41
CA ALA A 110 -5.02 -19.04 2.86
C ALA A 110 -4.97 -18.43 1.44
N ILE A 111 -5.92 -18.80 0.56
CA ILE A 111 -6.01 -18.22 -0.78
C ILE A 111 -6.23 -16.70 -0.70
N CYS A 112 -7.15 -16.22 0.14
CA CYS A 112 -7.41 -14.79 0.33
C CYS A 112 -6.17 -14.03 0.84
N MET A 113 -5.39 -14.62 1.75
CA MET A 113 -4.16 -14.00 2.24
C MET A 113 -3.10 -13.86 1.14
N ILE A 114 -2.92 -14.91 0.33
CA ILE A 114 -1.94 -14.92 -0.78
C ILE A 114 -2.33 -13.89 -1.84
N THR A 115 -3.60 -13.86 -2.26
CA THR A 115 -4.06 -12.91 -3.29
C THR A 115 -3.97 -11.46 -2.83
N THR A 116 -4.24 -11.18 -1.56
CA THR A 116 -4.09 -9.83 -0.98
C THR A 116 -2.64 -9.38 -0.98
N ASN A 117 -1.71 -10.29 -0.70
CA ASN A 117 -0.28 -9.98 -0.72
C ASN A 117 0.25 -9.79 -2.17
N ALA A 118 -0.26 -10.55 -3.14
CA ALA A 118 0.13 -10.42 -4.55
C ALA A 118 -0.46 -9.17 -5.24
N GLY A 119 -1.75 -8.89 -5.03
CA GLY A 119 -2.42 -7.76 -5.67
C GLY A 119 -1.84 -6.40 -5.25
N THR A 120 -1.31 -6.33 -4.05
CA THR A 120 -0.71 -5.11 -3.49
C THR A 120 0.74 -4.90 -3.93
N GLU A 121 1.49 -5.94 -4.29
CA GLU A 121 2.77 -5.78 -5.00
C GLU A 121 2.56 -5.16 -6.39
N MET A 122 1.50 -5.55 -7.09
CA MET A 122 1.13 -4.95 -8.38
C MET A 122 0.66 -3.50 -8.24
N ILE A 123 -0.13 -3.18 -7.20
CA ILE A 123 -0.52 -1.80 -6.88
C ILE A 123 0.69 -0.98 -6.44
N ALA A 124 1.63 -1.57 -5.70
CA ALA A 124 2.86 -0.89 -5.30
C ALA A 124 3.75 -0.53 -6.49
N ALA A 125 3.83 -1.40 -7.50
CA ALA A 125 4.51 -1.10 -8.76
C ALA A 125 3.82 0.04 -9.54
N THR A 126 2.49 0.14 -9.43
CA THR A 126 1.69 1.18 -10.11
C THR A 126 1.74 2.52 -9.36
N GLU A 127 1.72 2.52 -8.03
CA GLU A 127 1.84 3.74 -7.22
C GLU A 127 3.24 4.35 -7.27
N ASN A 128 4.31 3.55 -7.43
CA ASN A 128 5.63 4.12 -7.75
C ASN A 128 5.61 4.88 -9.08
N LYS A 129 4.81 4.44 -10.05
CA LYS A 129 4.60 5.20 -11.28
C LYS A 129 3.71 6.44 -11.10
N ILE A 130 2.86 6.53 -10.06
CA ILE A 130 1.94 7.68 -9.84
C ILE A 130 2.54 8.72 -8.87
N ALA A 131 3.33 8.32 -7.87
CA ALA A 131 4.03 9.24 -6.96
C ALA A 131 5.14 10.03 -7.69
N VAL A 132 5.89 9.36 -8.57
CA VAL A 132 6.91 10.00 -9.43
C VAL A 132 6.27 11.03 -10.38
N LYS A 133 5.00 10.85 -10.74
CA LYS A 133 4.28 11.68 -11.72
C LYS A 133 3.71 13.01 -11.16
N ARG A 134 3.36 13.08 -9.86
CA ARG A 134 2.95 14.35 -9.22
C ARG A 134 4.10 15.16 -8.63
N GLN A 135 5.25 14.51 -8.42
CA GLN A 135 6.45 15.14 -7.90
C GLN A 135 7.16 15.96 -8.98
N PHE A 136 7.13 15.52 -10.25
CA PHE A 136 7.77 16.20 -11.39
C PHE A 136 7.51 17.70 -11.46
N ILE A 137 6.25 18.15 -11.48
CA ILE A 137 5.92 19.58 -11.61
C ILE A 137 6.41 20.39 -10.39
N LYS A 138 6.42 19.78 -9.20
CA LYS A 138 6.91 20.44 -7.99
C LYS A 138 8.43 20.55 -7.98
N ASP A 139 9.13 19.46 -8.33
CA ASP A 139 10.59 19.44 -8.38
C ASP A 139 11.09 20.40 -9.48
N LEU A 140 10.46 20.40 -10.66
CA LEU A 140 10.75 21.32 -11.76
C LEU A 140 10.48 22.78 -11.36
N GLN A 141 9.44 23.05 -10.59
CA GLN A 141 9.16 24.39 -10.08
C GLN A 141 10.28 24.85 -9.14
N ILE A 142 10.68 24.01 -8.19
CA ILE A 142 11.74 24.31 -7.21
C ILE A 142 13.07 24.59 -7.93
N GLU A 143 13.43 23.75 -8.91
CA GLU A 143 14.67 23.92 -9.68
C GLU A 143 14.72 25.25 -10.44
N VAL A 144 13.61 25.62 -11.11
CA VAL A 144 13.53 26.91 -11.83
C VAL A 144 13.49 28.11 -10.87
N GLU A 145 12.87 27.98 -9.69
CA GLU A 145 12.90 29.02 -8.65
C GLU A 145 14.31 29.21 -8.09
N MET A 146 15.05 28.13 -7.82
CA MET A 146 16.45 28.21 -7.38
C MET A 146 17.36 28.87 -8.43
N LEU A 147 17.16 28.56 -9.72
CA LEU A 147 17.87 29.23 -10.81
C LEU A 147 17.55 30.74 -10.83
N ALA A 148 16.29 31.12 -10.60
CA ALA A 148 15.89 32.54 -10.56
C ALA A 148 16.47 33.29 -9.35
N GLU A 149 16.66 32.62 -8.22
CA GLU A 149 17.26 33.20 -7.01
C GLU A 149 18.77 33.39 -7.13
N THR A 150 19.44 32.46 -7.80
CA THR A 150 20.91 32.45 -7.99
C THR A 150 21.36 33.37 -9.14
N GLU A 151 20.47 33.72 -10.07
CA GLU A 151 20.79 34.54 -11.22
C GLU A 151 20.96 36.05 -10.88
N THR A 152 22.06 36.64 -11.34
CA THR A 152 22.41 38.05 -11.12
C THR A 152 21.86 38.98 -12.21
N ASP A 153 21.58 38.46 -13.41
CA ASP A 153 21.00 39.23 -14.52
C ASP A 153 19.47 39.42 -14.32
N ALA A 154 19.04 40.69 -14.25
CA ALA A 154 17.64 41.06 -14.02
C ALA A 154 16.68 40.58 -15.13
N GLU A 155 17.13 40.54 -16.39
CA GLU A 155 16.31 40.12 -17.54
C GLU A 155 16.13 38.60 -17.55
N ILE A 156 17.20 37.84 -17.25
CA ILE A 156 17.16 36.38 -17.17
C ILE A 156 16.35 35.93 -15.95
N LYS A 157 16.53 36.60 -14.80
CA LYS A 157 15.75 36.37 -13.59
C LYS A 157 14.26 36.56 -13.80
N GLN A 158 13.85 37.59 -14.54
CA GLN A 158 12.45 37.82 -14.89
C GLN A 158 11.89 36.68 -15.76
N LYS A 159 12.66 36.20 -16.75
CA LYS A 159 12.26 35.09 -17.64
C LYS A 159 12.13 33.76 -16.87
N LEU A 160 13.03 33.47 -15.92
CA LEU A 160 12.95 32.30 -15.06
C LEU A 160 11.76 32.36 -14.10
N THR A 161 11.49 33.53 -13.52
CA THR A 161 10.31 33.74 -12.66
C THR A 161 9.00 33.54 -13.44
N GLU A 162 8.95 33.96 -14.71
CA GLU A 162 7.78 33.70 -15.58
C GLU A 162 7.63 32.21 -15.89
N LEU A 163 8.74 31.50 -16.11
CA LEU A 163 8.75 30.05 -16.33
C LEU A 163 8.26 29.30 -15.08
N ALA A 164 8.77 29.62 -13.89
CA ALA A 164 8.32 29.05 -12.61
C ALA A 164 6.80 29.24 -12.40
N LYS A 165 6.29 30.45 -12.66
CA LYS A 165 4.83 30.73 -12.59
C LYS A 165 4.04 29.86 -13.55
N LYS A 166 4.53 29.63 -14.77
CA LYS A 166 3.88 28.75 -15.76
C LYS A 166 3.91 27.28 -15.33
N ILE A 167 5.00 26.81 -14.74
CA ILE A 167 5.09 25.46 -14.18
C ILE A 167 4.10 25.30 -13.03
N ARG A 168 4.02 26.27 -12.12
CA ARG A 168 3.08 26.27 -10.99
C ARG A 168 1.60 26.21 -11.42
N LEU A 169 1.26 26.86 -12.54
CA LEU A 169 -0.08 26.85 -13.13
C LEU A 169 -0.33 25.61 -14.01
N SER A 170 0.69 24.77 -14.23
CA SER A 170 0.56 23.57 -15.05
C SER A 170 -0.10 22.45 -14.27
N ASP A 171 -0.75 21.55 -15.01
CA ASP A 171 -1.47 20.44 -14.41
C ASP A 171 -0.50 19.42 -13.79
N PRO A 172 -0.67 19.00 -12.53
CA PRO A 172 0.19 18.00 -11.89
C PRO A 172 0.02 16.58 -12.45
N MET A 173 -0.88 16.37 -13.43
CA MET A 173 -1.09 15.09 -14.09
C MET A 173 0.04 14.76 -15.07
N SER A 174 0.85 13.77 -14.75
CA SER A 174 1.80 13.15 -15.67
C SER A 174 1.30 11.76 -16.10
N ASP A 175 1.76 11.28 -17.25
CA ASP A 175 1.35 10.02 -17.88
C ASP A 175 2.56 9.33 -18.55
N SER A 176 2.51 8.03 -18.83
CA SER A 176 3.60 7.34 -19.54
C SER A 176 3.87 7.94 -20.93
N SER A 177 2.83 8.44 -21.59
CA SER A 177 2.98 9.12 -22.89
C SER A 177 3.66 10.50 -22.79
N LEU A 178 3.88 11.02 -21.57
CA LEU A 178 4.53 12.30 -21.30
C LEU A 178 5.99 12.14 -20.84
N ALA A 179 6.42 10.93 -20.51
CA ALA A 179 7.72 10.67 -19.87
C ALA A 179 8.91 11.23 -20.69
N GLU A 180 8.92 11.01 -22.00
CA GLU A 180 9.97 11.51 -22.89
C GLU A 180 10.05 13.06 -22.91
N LEU A 181 8.90 13.73 -22.92
CA LEU A 181 8.83 15.20 -22.87
C LEU A 181 9.23 15.75 -21.49
N GLU A 182 8.96 15.01 -20.43
CA GLU A 182 9.29 15.38 -19.06
C GLU A 182 10.79 15.22 -18.79
N GLU A 183 11.41 14.14 -19.30
CA GLU A 183 12.85 13.92 -19.25
C GLU A 183 13.62 14.98 -20.06
N GLU A 184 13.15 15.29 -21.28
CA GLU A 184 13.73 16.36 -22.11
C GLU A 184 13.62 17.73 -21.43
N LEU A 185 12.49 18.01 -20.76
CA LEU A 185 12.27 19.26 -20.04
C LEU A 185 13.21 19.39 -18.82
N LEU A 186 13.42 18.33 -18.05
CA LEU A 186 14.38 18.30 -16.95
C LEU A 186 15.80 18.54 -17.43
N ALA A 187 16.23 17.80 -18.46
CA ALA A 187 17.56 17.97 -19.05
C ALA A 187 17.77 19.41 -19.54
N LYS A 188 16.73 20.03 -20.11
CA LYS A 188 16.82 21.42 -20.58
C LYS A 188 16.88 22.43 -19.44
N VAL A 189 16.12 22.23 -18.35
CA VAL A 189 16.15 23.12 -17.19
C VAL A 189 17.50 23.06 -16.48
N ALA A 190 18.04 21.85 -16.25
CA ALA A 190 19.37 21.69 -15.67
C ALA A 190 20.48 22.31 -16.54
N ALA A 191 20.32 22.28 -17.86
CA ALA A 191 21.26 22.91 -18.79
C ALA A 191 21.21 24.45 -18.80
N ILE A 192 20.20 25.09 -18.20
CA ILE A 192 20.11 26.57 -18.16
C ILE A 192 21.28 27.17 -17.37
N GLU A 193 21.69 26.53 -16.27
CA GLU A 193 22.78 27.02 -15.42
C GLU A 193 24.10 27.19 -16.19
N ASN A 194 24.39 26.22 -17.07
CA ASN A 194 25.63 26.10 -17.83
C ASN A 194 25.51 26.55 -19.29
N SER A 195 24.38 27.12 -19.71
CA SER A 195 24.18 27.55 -21.10
C SER A 195 24.87 28.88 -21.38
N ASN A 196 25.60 28.96 -22.51
CA ASN A 196 26.18 30.19 -23.03
C ASN A 196 25.11 31.20 -23.49
N ASP A 197 23.91 30.72 -23.86
CA ASP A 197 22.73 31.55 -24.15
C ASP A 197 21.56 31.07 -23.28
N ARG A 198 21.49 31.62 -22.06
CA ARG A 198 20.45 31.28 -21.09
C ARG A 198 19.06 31.73 -21.54
N ALA A 199 18.97 32.83 -22.28
CA ALA A 199 17.70 33.34 -22.78
C ALA A 199 17.07 32.39 -23.82
N ALA A 200 17.88 31.84 -24.73
CA ALA A 200 17.44 30.81 -25.67
C ALA A 200 17.04 29.51 -24.95
N ALA A 201 17.84 29.06 -23.98
CA ALA A 201 17.55 27.85 -23.20
C ALA A 201 16.22 27.94 -22.44
N ILE A 202 15.93 29.09 -21.80
CA ILE A 202 14.64 29.34 -21.12
C ILE A 202 13.47 29.33 -22.11
N LYS A 203 13.65 29.88 -23.31
CA LYS A 203 12.61 29.88 -24.35
C LYS A 203 12.30 28.46 -24.84
N GLU A 204 13.31 27.61 -24.97
CA GLU A 204 13.13 26.21 -25.33
C GLU A 204 12.42 25.42 -24.23
N ALA A 205 12.83 25.56 -22.97
CA ALA A 205 12.14 24.94 -21.83
C ALA A 205 10.66 25.36 -21.75
N LYS A 206 10.36 26.64 -22.00
CA LYS A 206 8.99 27.17 -22.07
C LYS A 206 8.17 26.52 -23.19
N ASN A 207 8.78 26.26 -24.35
CA ASN A 207 8.12 25.59 -25.47
C ASN A 207 7.84 24.12 -25.18
N LEU A 208 8.78 23.42 -24.55
CA LEU A 208 8.61 22.02 -24.11
C LEU A 208 7.49 21.90 -23.07
N LEU A 209 7.44 22.80 -22.08
CA LEU A 209 6.35 22.87 -21.11
C LEU A 209 4.98 23.10 -21.78
N LEU A 210 4.91 23.98 -22.79
CA LEU A 210 3.67 24.20 -23.55
C LEU A 210 3.24 22.96 -24.33
N LYS A 211 4.17 22.24 -24.98
CA LYS A 211 3.88 20.97 -25.67
C LYS A 211 3.32 19.94 -24.69
N ARG A 212 3.97 19.77 -23.54
CA ARG A 212 3.52 18.88 -22.46
C ARG A 212 2.11 19.26 -22.00
N ASN A 213 1.83 20.53 -21.71
CA ASN A 213 0.51 20.97 -21.25
C ASN A 213 -0.61 20.77 -22.27
N LYS A 214 -0.33 20.95 -23.58
CA LYS A 214 -1.30 20.62 -24.63
C LYS A 214 -1.60 19.12 -24.67
N LYS A 215 -0.58 18.27 -24.53
CA LYS A 215 -0.74 16.81 -24.52
C LYS A 215 -1.51 16.34 -23.28
N VAL A 216 -1.26 16.94 -22.10
CA VAL A 216 -2.08 16.70 -20.90
C VAL A 216 -3.54 17.05 -21.13
N LYS A 217 -3.82 18.20 -21.76
CA LYS A 217 -5.20 18.59 -22.08
C LYS A 217 -5.89 17.59 -23.01
N ALA A 218 -5.16 17.03 -23.98
CA ALA A 218 -5.70 16.01 -24.89
C ALA A 218 -6.00 14.68 -24.17
N LEU A 219 -5.21 14.31 -23.15
CA LEU A 219 -5.45 13.10 -22.35
C LEU A 219 -6.66 13.20 -21.41
N LYS A 220 -7.19 14.40 -21.19
CA LYS A 220 -8.41 14.63 -20.39
C LYS A 220 -9.70 14.61 -21.22
N GLY A 221 -9.57 14.61 -22.54
CA GLY A 221 -10.69 14.64 -23.49
C GLY A 221 -11.24 13.26 -23.80
#